data_AF-X1IK43-F1
#
_entry.id   AF-X1IK43-F1
#
_cell.length_a   1.000
_cell.length_b   1.000
_cell.length_c   1.000
_cell.angle_alpha   90.00
_cell.angle_beta   90.00
_cell.angle_gamma   90.00
#
_symmetry.space_group_name_H-M   'P 1'
#
loop_
_entity.id
_entity.type
_entity.pdbx_description
1 polymer ?
#
loop_
_entity_poly.entity_id
_entity_poly.type
_entity_poly.pdbx_seq_one_letter_code
_entity_poly.pdbx_strand_id
1 'polypeptide(L)' 'MDESVMKIAFIGGGNMGEAMLSAILDKGLSRPQAVSVSDISEPRRRHLKKK' A
#
# COMPACT_ATOMS: atom_id res chain seq x y z
N MET A 1 -13.66 -21.77 0.40
CA MET A 1 -12.19 -21.70 0.50
C MET A 1 -11.87 -20.45 1.25
N ASP A 2 -11.32 -20.57 2.45
CA ASP A 2 -10.67 -19.45 3.13
C ASP A 2 -9.41 -19.12 2.35
N GLU A 3 -9.53 -18.28 1.32
CA GLU A 3 -8.36 -17.65 0.73
C GLU A 3 -7.84 -16.67 1.77
N SER A 4 -6.84 -17.12 2.53
CA SER A 4 -5.96 -16.23 3.29
C SER A 4 -5.60 -15.04 2.41
N VAL A 5 -6.23 -13.89 2.67
CA VAL A 5 -6.04 -12.65 1.90
C VAL A 5 -4.53 -12.37 1.84
N MET A 6 -3.94 -12.44 0.64
CA MET A 6 -2.52 -12.12 0.47
C MET A 6 -2.27 -10.69 0.94
N LYS A 7 -1.36 -10.53 1.92
CA LYS A 7 -0.96 -9.23 2.45
C LYS A 7 0.28 -8.73 1.73
N ILE A 8 0.25 -7.46 1.32
CA ILE A 8 1.36 -6.80 0.62
C ILE A 8 1.94 -5.73 1.55
N ALA A 9 3.26 -5.76 1.74
CA ALA A 9 3.96 -4.75 2.54
C ALA A 9 5.04 -4.06 1.71
N PHE A 10 4.98 -2.74 1.64
CA PHE A 10 6.05 -1.90 1.07
C PHE A 10 6.89 -1.32 2.21
N ILE A 11 8.21 -1.53 2.16
CA ILE A 11 9.16 -0.88 3.05
C ILE A 11 9.77 0.30 2.29
N GLY A 12 9.38 1.50 2.69
CA GLY A 12 9.62 2.72 1.93
C GLY A 12 8.37 3.09 1.11
N GLY A 13 7.88 4.30 1.33
CA GLY A 13 6.75 4.86 0.64
C GLY A 13 7.14 5.91 -0.39
N GLY A 14 8.37 5.92 -0.92
CA GLY A 14 8.81 6.91 -1.91
C GLY A 14 8.04 6.87 -3.24
N ASN A 15 8.55 7.53 -4.29
CA ASN A 15 7.86 7.63 -5.58
C ASN A 15 7.49 6.27 -6.17
N MET A 16 8.41 5.30 -6.13
CA MET A 16 8.16 3.95 -6.63
C MET A 16 7.12 3.20 -5.77
N GLY A 17 7.24 3.27 -4.44
CA GLY A 17 6.28 2.62 -3.54
C GLY A 17 4.86 3.14 -3.71
N GLU A 18 4.69 4.45 -3.88
CA GLU A 18 3.37 5.05 -4.17
C GLU A 18 2.84 4.69 -5.55
N ALA A 19 3.69 4.65 -6.58
CA ALA A 19 3.27 4.25 -7.92
C ALA A 19 2.76 2.79 -7.92
N MET A 20 3.47 1.89 -7.26
CA MET A 20 3.06 0.49 -7.10
C MET A 20 1.79 0.36 -6.27
N LEU A 21 1.71 1.04 -5.11
CA LEU A 21 0.50 1.10 -4.28
C LEU A 21 -0.71 1.59 -5.08
N SER A 22 -0.58 2.70 -5.79
CA SER A 22 -1.67 3.28 -6.57
C SER A 22 -2.13 2.30 -7.66
N ALA A 23 -1.18 1.71 -8.41
CA ALA A 23 -1.51 0.77 -9.47
C ALA A 23 -2.27 -0.48 -8.96
N ILE A 24 -1.84 -1.07 -7.83
CA ILE A 24 -2.52 -2.27 -7.31
C ILE A 24 -3.92 -1.97 -6.76
N LEU A 25 -4.13 -0.78 -6.19
CA LEU A 25 -5.43 -0.35 -5.69
C LEU A 25 -6.36 0.05 -6.85
N ASP A 26 -5.88 0.87 -7.78
CA ASP A 26 -6.65 1.36 -8.93
C ASP A 26 -7.07 0.21 -9.87
N LYS A 27 -6.25 -0.84 -9.97
CA LYS A 27 -6.56 -2.05 -10.76
C LYS A 27 -7.34 -3.11 -9.98
N GLY A 28 -7.65 -2.87 -8.71
CA GLY A 28 -8.39 -3.82 -7.87
C GLY A 28 -7.65 -5.13 -7.60
N LEU A 29 -6.32 -5.14 -7.72
CA LEU A 29 -5.48 -6.32 -7.49
C LEU A 29 -5.32 -6.63 -5.99
N SER A 30 -5.57 -5.65 -5.14
CA SER A 30 -5.63 -5.80 -3.68
C SER A 30 -6.63 -4.82 -3.08
N ARG A 31 -6.92 -4.99 -1.78
CA ARG A 31 -7.78 -4.09 -1.00
C ARG A 31 -6.91 -3.24 -0.07
N PRO A 32 -7.26 -1.98 0.23
CA PRO A 32 -6.47 -1.14 1.15
C PRO A 32 -6.15 -1.82 2.48
N GLN A 33 -7.08 -2.62 3.03
CA GLN A 33 -6.90 -3.34 4.30
C GLN A 33 -5.87 -4.48 4.23
N ALA A 34 -5.52 -4.93 3.03
CA ALA A 34 -4.53 -5.98 2.79
C ALA A 34 -3.14 -5.40 2.45
N VAL A 35 -2.99 -4.08 2.36
CA VAL A 35 -1.74 -3.41 2.02
C VAL A 35 -1.23 -2.59 3.20
N SER A 36 0.08 -2.60 3.41
CA SER A 36 0.74 -1.76 4.41
C SER A 36 1.95 -1.07 3.80
N VAL A 37 2.16 0.20 4.15
CA VAL A 37 3.37 0.95 3.77
C VAL A 37 4.05 1.48 5.01
N SER A 38 5.31 1.11 5.20
CA SER A 38 6.18 1.67 6.22
C SER A 38 7.05 2.77 5.59
N ASP A 39 7.20 3.90 6.28
CA ASP A 39 8.10 4.97 5.88
C ASP A 39 8.60 5.69 7.15
N ILE A 40 9.85 6.14 7.14
CA ILE A 40 10.44 6.89 8.25
C ILE A 40 9.76 8.25 8.43
N SER A 41 9.28 8.84 7.34
CA SER A 41 8.58 10.12 7.35
C SER A 41 7.11 9.94 7.75
N GLU A 42 6.75 10.41 8.94
CA GLU A 42 5.36 10.45 9.39
C GLU A 42 4.44 11.26 8.44
N PRO A 43 4.82 12.46 7.94
CA PRO A 43 4.06 13.15 6.90
C PRO A 43 3.81 12.28 5.66
N ARG A 44 4.81 11.49 5.24
CA ARG A 44 4.67 10.60 4.09
C ARG A 44 3.63 9.51 4.34
N ARG A 45 3.68 8.86 5.51
CA ARG A 45 2.65 7.88 5.91
C ARG A 45 1.25 8.48 5.95
N ARG A 46 1.09 9.72 6.45
CA ARG A 46 -0.20 10.42 6.44
C ARG A 46 -0.71 10.73 5.04
N HIS A 47 0.17 11.11 4.11
CA HIS A 47 -0.19 11.31 2.70
C HIS A 47 -0.69 10.01 2.07
N LEU A 48 0.05 8.91 2.27
CA LEU A 48 -0.30 7.60 1.68
C LEU A 48 -1.59 7.01 2.23
N LYS A 49 -2.01 7.36 3.45
CA LYS A 49 -3.32 6.96 4.02
C LYS A 49 -4.54 7.52 3.27
N LYS A 50 -4.35 8.50 2.40
CA LYS A 50 -5.43 9.12 1.60
C LYS A 50 -5.61 8.47 0.22
N LYS A 51 -4.79 7.47 -0.10
CA LYS A 51 -4.93 6.61 -1.28
C LYS A 51 -5.91 5.49 -0.98
#